data_AF-A0A0G0G4L5-F1
#
_entry.id   AF-A0A0G0G4L5-F1
#
_cell.length_a   1.000
_cell.length_b   1.000
_cell.length_c   1.000
_cell.angle_alpha   90.00
_cell.angle_beta   90.00
_cell.angle_gamma   90.00
#
_symmetry.space_group_name_H-M   'P 1'
#
loop_
_entity.id
_entity.type
_entity.pdbx_description
1 polymer ?
#
loop_
_entity_poly.entity_id
_entity_poly.type
_entity_poly.pdbx_seq_one_letter_code
_entity_poly.pdbx_strand_id
1 'polypeptide(L)'
;MNPKSSKVTHRINAKAFELLEQYPKGLSWSELLSKIEASDHNFHPKTVNGCVWKLVQKFPDKIYKPSKGLFRLLKYKSAEEDTPLKK
;
A
#
# COMPACT_ATOMS: atom_id res chain seq x y z
N MET A 1 10.83 17.20 -18.40
CA MET A 1 10.68 16.28 -17.25
C MET A 1 9.35 16.53 -16.55
N ASN A 2 8.55 15.46 -16.43
CA ASN A 2 7.30 15.21 -15.68
C ASN A 2 6.19 16.27 -15.57
N PRO A 3 4.96 15.99 -16.07
CA PRO A 3 3.81 16.81 -15.76
C PRO A 3 3.35 16.53 -14.32
N LYS A 4 3.32 17.60 -13.54
CA LYS A 4 2.69 17.77 -12.23
C LYS A 4 1.47 16.87 -12.06
N SER A 5 1.63 15.78 -11.30
CA SER A 5 0.53 14.87 -10.96
C SER A 5 0.24 14.95 -9.46
N SER A 6 -0.53 15.97 -9.11
CA SER A 6 -1.48 16.07 -7.98
C SER A 6 -1.06 15.48 -6.61
N LYS A 7 -0.78 16.39 -5.68
CA LYS A 7 -0.34 16.24 -4.28
C LYS A 7 -0.99 15.14 -3.42
N VAL A 8 -2.18 14.64 -3.78
CA VAL A 8 -2.93 13.67 -2.96
C VAL A 8 -2.58 12.22 -3.32
N THR A 9 -2.47 11.89 -4.61
CA THR A 9 -2.16 10.53 -5.07
C THR A 9 -0.79 10.05 -4.58
N HIS A 10 0.20 10.95 -4.58
CA HIS A 10 1.53 10.63 -4.06
C HIS A 10 1.48 10.35 -2.55
N ARG A 11 0.75 11.16 -1.77
CA ARG A 11 0.57 10.96 -0.32
C ARG A 11 -0.14 9.63 -0.03
N ILE A 12 -1.17 9.28 -0.80
CA ILE A 12 -1.86 7.98 -0.68
C ILE A 12 -0.91 6.83 -0.99
N ASN A 13 -0.14 6.92 -2.08
CA ASN A 13 0.84 5.88 -2.44
C ASN A 13 1.89 5.72 -1.35
N ALA A 14 2.51 6.82 -0.91
CA ALA A 14 3.49 6.81 0.16
C ALA A 14 2.91 6.17 1.42
N LYS A 15 1.69 6.58 1.82
CA LYS A 15 1.04 6.01 2.99
C LYS A 15 0.73 4.52 2.84
N ALA A 16 0.30 4.09 1.66
CA ALA A 16 0.08 2.67 1.37
C ALA A 16 1.38 1.86 1.52
N PHE A 17 2.51 2.38 1.03
CA PHE A 17 3.82 1.75 1.23
C PHE A 17 4.21 1.70 2.70
N GLU A 18 4.13 2.82 3.43
CA GLU A 18 4.44 2.88 4.86
C GLU A 18 3.62 1.86 5.67
N LEU A 19 2.34 1.69 5.32
CA LEU A 19 1.48 0.68 5.94
C LEU A 19 1.98 -0.73 5.58
N LEU A 20 2.21 -1.02 4.31
CA LEU A 20 2.72 -2.34 3.90
C LEU A 20 4.12 -2.65 4.45
N GLU A 21 4.94 -1.64 4.76
CA GLU A 21 6.23 -1.80 5.46
C GLU A 21 6.05 -2.14 6.94
N GLN A 22 5.04 -1.58 7.60
CA GLN A 22 4.69 -1.92 8.99
C GLN A 22 4.04 -3.30 9.10
N TYR A 23 3.37 -3.76 8.03
CA TYR A 23 2.68 -5.04 7.99
C TYR A 23 3.37 -5.99 7.00
N PRO A 24 4.46 -6.68 7.41
CA PRO A 24 5.21 -7.57 6.52
C PRO A 24 4.37 -8.74 6.00
N LYS A 25 3.30 -9.13 6.71
CA LYS A 25 2.31 -10.13 6.28
C LYS A 25 1.41 -9.65 5.14
N GLY A 26 1.42 -8.34 4.85
CA GLY A 26 0.50 -7.68 3.94
C GLY A 26 -0.75 -7.18 4.63
N LEU A 27 -1.56 -6.41 3.88
CA LEU A 27 -2.83 -5.86 4.32
C LEU A 27 -3.93 -6.15 3.31
N SER A 28 -5.11 -6.46 3.81
CA SER A 28 -6.30 -6.62 2.98
C SER A 28 -6.71 -5.29 2.37
N TRP A 29 -7.41 -5.33 1.24
CA TRP A 29 -7.91 -4.17 0.50
C TRP A 29 -8.67 -3.24 1.43
N SER A 30 -9.67 -3.78 2.14
CA SER A 30 -10.51 -3.01 3.06
C SER A 30 -9.70 -2.40 4.21
N GLU A 31 -8.76 -3.15 4.79
CA GLU A 31 -7.90 -2.63 5.86
C GLU A 31 -6.96 -1.52 5.37
N LEU A 32 -6.35 -1.71 4.19
CA LEU A 32 -5.46 -0.74 3.60
C LEU A 32 -6.21 0.55 3.30
N LEU A 33 -7.43 0.48 2.75
CA LEU A 33 -8.29 1.64 2.57
C LEU A 33 -8.60 2.32 3.91
N SER A 34 -9.16 1.59 4.86
CA SER A 34 -9.55 2.15 6.16
C SER A 34 -8.38 2.80 6.89
N LYS A 35 -7.17 2.20 6.84
CA LYS A 35 -5.97 2.77 7.45
C LYS A 35 -5.50 4.04 6.74
N ILE A 36 -5.58 4.09 5.41
CA ILE A 36 -5.22 5.29 4.65
C ILE A 36 -6.22 6.41 4.93
N GLU A 37 -7.52 6.12 4.90
CA GLU A 37 -8.59 7.09 5.19
C GLU A 37 -8.51 7.60 6.64
N ALA A 38 -8.26 6.71 7.60
CA ALA A 38 -8.05 7.07 9.00
C ALA A 38 -6.75 7.87 9.24
N SER A 39 -5.77 7.76 8.34
CA SER A 39 -4.53 8.53 8.45
C SER A 39 -4.69 9.98 8.02
N ASP A 40 -5.56 10.25 7.06
CA ASP A 40 -5.84 11.61 6.59
C ASP A 40 -7.27 11.70 6.03
N HIS A 41 -8.15 12.35 6.81
CA HIS A 41 -9.54 12.58 6.42
C HIS A 41 -9.70 13.47 5.17
N ASN A 42 -8.63 14.10 4.67
CA ASN A 42 -8.65 14.83 3.40
C ASN A 42 -8.67 13.87 2.20
N PHE A 43 -8.32 12.59 2.40
CA PHE A 43 -8.36 11.60 1.34
C PHE A 43 -9.79 11.20 1.01
N HIS A 44 -10.22 11.52 -0.22
CA HIS A 44 -11.51 11.08 -0.71
C HIS A 44 -11.54 9.57 -0.93
N PRO A 45 -12.57 8.84 -0.46
CA PRO A 45 -12.69 7.37 -0.59
C PRO A 45 -12.55 6.89 -2.04
N LYS A 46 -13.14 7.62 -3.00
CA LYS A 46 -13.01 7.30 -4.44
C LYS A 46 -11.57 7.40 -4.93
N THR A 47 -10.84 8.40 -4.45
CA THR A 47 -9.43 8.61 -4.79
C THR A 47 -8.56 7.53 -4.18
N VAL A 48 -8.78 7.18 -2.90
CA VAL A 48 -8.05 6.09 -2.23
C VAL A 48 -8.29 4.77 -2.97
N ASN A 49 -9.54 4.42 -3.26
CA ASN A 49 -9.89 3.22 -4.02
C ASN A 49 -9.16 3.17 -5.38
N GLY A 50 -9.25 4.24 -6.18
CA GLY A 50 -8.58 4.29 -7.48
C GLY A 50 -7.05 4.23 -7.36
N CYS A 51 -6.49 4.83 -6.32
CA CYS A 51 -5.05 4.85 -6.07
C CYS A 51 -4.53 3.47 -5.66
N VAL A 52 -5.20 2.81 -4.68
CA VAL A 52 -4.88 1.46 -4.23
C VAL A 52 -5.06 0.43 -5.35
N TRP A 53 -6.08 0.60 -6.20
CA TRP A 53 -6.27 -0.27 -7.37
C TRP A 53 -5.11 -0.14 -8.37
N LYS A 54 -4.67 1.09 -8.63
CA LYS A 54 -3.54 1.40 -9.52
C LYS A 54 -2.19 1.13 -8.85
N LEU A 55 -2.13 0.92 -7.54
CA LEU A 55 -0.88 0.75 -6.80
C LEU A 55 -0.09 -0.45 -7.32
N VAL A 56 -0.75 -1.59 -7.49
CA VAL A 56 -0.13 -2.81 -8.09
C VAL A 56 0.18 -2.67 -9.58
N GLN A 57 -0.56 -1.84 -10.30
CA GLN A 57 -0.28 -1.58 -11.72
C GLN A 57 0.90 -0.63 -11.90
N LYS A 58 1.05 0.35 -10.98
CA LYS A 58 2.17 1.30 -10.96
C LYS A 58 3.45 0.68 -10.41
N PHE A 59 3.32 -0.23 -9.46
CA PHE A 59 4.45 -0.85 -8.77
C PHE A 59 4.36 -2.38 -8.75
N PRO A 60 4.26 -3.04 -9.93
CA PRO A 60 4.20 -4.50 -9.99
C PRO A 60 5.50 -5.15 -9.50
N ASP A 61 6.61 -4.41 -9.57
CA ASP A 61 7.94 -4.85 -9.13
C ASP A 61 8.15 -4.70 -7.61
N LYS A 62 7.27 -3.97 -6.92
CA LYS A 62 7.35 -3.77 -5.46
C LYS A 62 6.21 -4.42 -4.71
N ILE A 63 5.01 -4.50 -5.28
CA ILE A 63 3.81 -5.01 -4.61
C ILE A 63 3.24 -6.15 -5.44
N TYR A 64 2.93 -7.26 -4.76
CA TYR A 64 2.22 -8.39 -5.34
C TYR A 64 0.99 -8.72 -4.50
N LYS A 65 0.09 -9.52 -5.08
CA LYS A 65 -1.12 -9.98 -4.40
C LYS A 65 -1.04 -11.49 -4.16
N PRO A 66 -0.65 -11.93 -2.96
CA PRO A 66 -0.64 -13.37 -2.64
C PRO A 66 -2.06 -13.97 -2.60
N SER A 67 -3.10 -13.15 -2.38
CA SER A 67 -4.49 -13.60 -2.36
C SER A 67 -5.44 -12.51 -2.87
N LYS A 68 -6.68 -12.88 -3.19
CA LYS A 68 -7.70 -11.94 -3.71
C LYS A 68 -7.97 -10.86 -2.67
N GLY A 69 -7.56 -9.64 -2.99
CA GLY A 69 -7.71 -8.50 -2.09
C GLY A 69 -6.63 -8.37 -1.02
N LEU A 70 -5.55 -9.16 -1.03
CA LEU A 70 -4.41 -9.01 -0.12
C LEU A 70 -3.24 -8.34 -0.85
N PHE A 71 -2.65 -7.31 -0.25
CA PHE A 71 -1.50 -6.59 -0.79
C PHE A 71 -0.28 -6.85 0.09
N ARG A 72 0.84 -7.22 -0.52
CA ARG A 72 2.10 -7.45 0.20
C ARG A 72 3.27 -6.94 -0.62
N LEU A 73 4.32 -6.46 0.04
CA LEU A 73 5.54 -6.04 -0.65
C LEU A 73 6.36 -7.27 -1.04
N LEU A 74 6.91 -7.23 -2.26
CA LEU A 74 7.77 -8.28 -2.82
C LEU A 74 9.03 -8.49 -1.97
N LYS A 75 9.56 -7.44 -1.33
CA LYS A 75 10.69 -7.56 -0.40
C LYS A 75 10.40 -8.52 0.78
N TYR A 76 9.14 -8.67 1.18
CA TYR A 76 8.74 -9.61 2.23
C TYR A 76 8.38 -11.00 1.71
N LYS A 77 8.31 -11.19 0.38
CA LYS A 77 8.08 -12.50 -0.23
C LYS A 77 9.27 -13.44 0.00
N SER A 78 10.49 -12.90 0.00
CA SER A 78 11.72 -13.66 0.25
C SER A 78 12.16 -13.62 1.71
N ALA A 79 11.56 -12.76 2.54
CA ALA A 79 11.91 -12.59 3.95
C ALA A 79 11.10 -13.48 4.90
N GLU A 80 10.38 -14.49 4.40
CA GLU A 80 9.67 -15.46 5.26
C GLU A 80 10.63 -16.35 6.08
N GLU A 81 11.95 -16.18 5.93
CA GLU A 81 13.00 -16.94 6.63
C GLU A 81 13.81 -16.14 7.68
N ASP A 82 13.58 -14.84 7.90
CA ASP A 82 14.23 -14.12 9.02
C ASP A 82 13.56 -12.78 9.35
N THR A 83 12.61 -12.76 10.30
CA THR A 83 12.68 -11.77 11.38
C THR A 83 11.82 -12.16 12.59
N PRO A 84 12.42 -12.38 13.77
CA PRO A 84 11.72 -12.56 15.03
C PRO A 84 11.23 -11.23 15.61
N LEU A 85 10.10 -11.30 16.32
CA LEU A 85 9.60 -10.40 17.38
C LEU A 85 10.12 -8.94 17.42
N LYS A 86 9.23 -7.96 17.28
CA LYS A 86 9.39 -6.68 18.00
C LYS A 86 8.29 -6.51 19.06
N LYS A 87 8.78 -6.77 20.28
CA LYS A 87 8.40 -6.43 21.66
C LYS A 87 7.37 -5.32 21.86
#